data_AF-A0A1V2C1D0-F1
#
_entry.id   AF-A0A1V2C1D0-F1
#
_cell.length_a   1.000
_cell.length_b   1.000
_cell.length_c   1.000
_cell.angle_alpha   90.00
_cell.angle_beta   90.00
_cell.angle_gamma   90.00
#
_symmetry.space_group_name_H-M   'P 1'
#
loop_
_entity.id
_entity.type
_entity.pdbx_description
1 polymer ?
#
loop_
_entity_poly.entity_id
_entity_poly.type
_entity_poly.pdbx_seq_one_letter_code
_entity_poly.pdbx_strand_id
1 'polypeptide(L)'
;KNFNFYNEYGPTETTVTSIELLYDENKYLSIGKPIFNTQIYILNNSLIPVAVGVKGDIYIGGSGLTRGYLNNPLLTSEKFVVNPFAEGGRMYKTGDLGCWDADGNSD
;
A
#
# COMPACT_ATOMS: atom_id res chain seq x y z
N LYS A 1 -18.35 27.30 5.79
CA LYS A 1 -17.68 26.56 4.69
C LYS A 1 -17.71 25.09 5.08
N ASN A 2 -18.16 24.22 4.18
CA ASN A 2 -18.02 22.79 4.38
C ASN A 2 -16.63 22.40 3.88
N PHE A 3 -15.85 21.70 4.70
CA PHE A 3 -14.54 21.21 4.36
C PHE A 3 -14.61 19.69 4.32
N ASN A 4 -13.91 19.09 3.34
CA ASN A 4 -13.66 17.67 3.32
C ASN A 4 -12.26 17.42 3.87
N PHE A 5 -12.14 16.41 4.72
CA PHE A 5 -10.86 15.96 5.24
C PHE A 5 -10.55 14.61 4.63
N TYR A 6 -9.31 14.41 4.21
CA TYR A 6 -8.85 13.14 3.69
C TYR A 6 -7.75 12.61 4.61
N ASN A 7 -7.85 11.34 4.96
CA ASN A 7 -6.73 10.59 5.51
C ASN A 7 -5.99 9.97 4.33
N GLU A 8 -4.69 10.21 4.25
CA GLU A 8 -3.86 9.74 3.14
C GLU A 8 -2.67 8.97 3.69
N TYR A 9 -2.35 7.85 3.03
CA TYR A 9 -1.19 7.05 3.32
C TYR A 9 -0.42 6.77 2.04
N GLY A 10 0.90 6.94 2.09
CA GLY A 10 1.81 6.57 1.03
C GLY A 10 3.27 6.88 1.39
N PRO A 11 4.18 5.93 1.21
CA PRO A 11 5.62 6.19 1.32
C PRO A 11 6.15 7.10 0.20
N THR A 12 7.35 7.64 0.38
CA THR A 12 8.03 8.45 -0.66
C THR A 12 8.27 7.61 -1.93
N GLU A 13 8.56 6.33 -1.74
CA GLU A 13 8.86 5.35 -2.77
C GLU A 13 7.68 5.04 -3.71
N THR A 14 6.48 5.48 -3.34
CA THR A 14 5.23 5.27 -4.08
C THR A 14 4.53 6.58 -4.48
N THR A 15 5.29 7.69 -4.51
CA THR A 15 4.85 9.01 -4.98
C THR A 15 3.77 9.68 -4.12
N VAL A 16 4.06 9.83 -2.83
CA VAL A 16 3.27 10.59 -1.83
C VAL A 16 2.03 9.85 -1.35
N THR A 17 1.05 9.60 -2.20
CA THR A 17 -0.23 9.02 -1.78
C THR A 17 -0.47 7.72 -2.53
N SER A 18 -0.90 6.68 -1.81
CA SER A 18 -1.18 5.35 -2.36
C SER A 18 -2.54 4.83 -1.93
N ILE A 19 -2.98 5.22 -0.74
CA ILE A 19 -4.27 4.88 -0.16
C ILE A 19 -4.88 6.18 0.37
N GLU A 20 -6.18 6.39 0.15
CA GLU A 20 -6.90 7.52 0.70
C GLU A 20 -8.27 7.12 1.27
N LEU A 21 -8.74 7.90 2.22
CA LEU A 21 -10.08 7.83 2.81
C LEU A 21 -10.65 9.24 2.98
N LEU A 22 -11.83 9.49 2.42
CA LEU A 22 -12.63 10.66 2.81
C LEU A 22 -13.14 10.46 4.25
N TYR A 23 -12.67 11.31 5.16
CA TYR A 23 -13.03 11.25 6.58
C TYR A 23 -14.52 11.44 6.80
N ASP A 24 -15.08 10.58 7.65
CA ASP A 24 -16.45 10.62 8.12
C ASP A 24 -16.42 10.35 9.63
N GLU A 25 -16.88 11.32 10.42
CA GLU A 25 -16.86 11.26 11.89
C GLU A 25 -17.65 10.08 12.47
N ASN A 26 -18.56 9.51 11.68
CA ASN A 26 -19.41 8.39 12.09
C ASN A 26 -18.83 7.02 11.69
N LYS A 27 -17.65 6.98 11.06
CA LYS A 27 -16.99 5.75 10.60
C LYS A 27 -15.68 5.51 11.32
N TYR A 28 -15.28 4.24 11.33
CA TYR A 28 -13.96 3.84 11.79
C TYR A 28 -12.88 4.51 10.91
N LEU A 29 -11.83 5.03 11.55
CA LEU A 29 -10.73 5.71 10.87
C LEU A 29 -9.68 4.70 10.42
N SER A 30 -9.80 4.26 9.16
CA SER A 30 -8.80 3.46 8.45
C SER A 30 -7.90 4.34 7.58
N ILE A 31 -6.91 3.74 6.90
CA ILE A 31 -6.12 4.46 5.87
C ILE A 31 -6.82 4.44 4.49
N GLY A 32 -7.82 3.58 4.30
CA GLY A 32 -8.77 3.65 3.18
C GLY A 32 -8.53 2.67 2.05
N LYS A 33 -8.72 3.13 0.80
CA LYS A 33 -8.62 2.29 -0.41
C LYS A 33 -7.53 2.79 -1.36
N PRO A 34 -6.97 1.91 -2.20
CA PRO A 34 -5.94 2.30 -3.16
C PRO A 34 -6.46 3.39 -4.11
N ILE A 35 -5.61 4.39 -4.39
CA ILE A 35 -5.88 5.36 -5.45
C ILE A 35 -5.79 4.72 -6.85
N PHE A 36 -6.16 5.47 -7.89
CA PHE A 36 -6.10 4.99 -9.27
C PHE A 36 -4.71 4.46 -9.64
N ASN A 37 -4.70 3.34 -10.39
CA ASN A 37 -3.51 2.66 -10.89
C ASN A 37 -2.53 2.18 -9.80
N THR A 38 -2.98 2.08 -8.55
CA THR A 38 -2.22 1.54 -7.41
C THR A 38 -2.84 0.22 -6.96
N GLN A 39 -2.01 -0.73 -6.54
CA GLN A 39 -2.44 -2.00 -5.94
C GLN A 39 -1.82 -2.12 -4.56
N ILE A 40 -2.60 -2.56 -3.58
CA ILE A 40 -2.15 -2.84 -2.22
C ILE A 40 -2.30 -4.32 -1.96
N TYR A 41 -1.26 -4.92 -1.41
CA TYR A 41 -1.24 -6.32 -1.01
C TYR A 41 -0.86 -6.40 0.46
N ILE A 42 -1.59 -7.20 1.22
CA ILE A 42 -1.27 -7.48 2.63
C ILE A 42 -0.89 -8.95 2.70
N LEU A 43 0.40 -9.21 2.90
CA LEU A 43 1.02 -10.52 2.68
C LEU A 43 1.69 -11.04 3.95
N ASN A 44 1.78 -12.35 4.07
CA ASN A 44 2.65 -12.98 5.07
C ASN A 44 4.12 -13.08 4.55
N ASN A 45 5.00 -13.63 5.38
CA ASN A 45 6.42 -13.82 5.06
C ASN A 45 6.70 -14.70 3.83
N SER A 46 5.72 -15.47 3.38
CA SER A 46 5.80 -16.32 2.18
C SER A 46 5.18 -15.65 0.95
N LEU A 47 4.88 -14.35 1.01
CA LEU A 47 4.22 -13.57 -0.05
C LEU A 47 2.82 -14.09 -0.42
N ILE A 48 2.12 -14.69 0.55
CA ILE A 48 0.75 -15.16 0.38
C ILE A 48 -0.21 -14.13 1.00
N PRO A 49 -1.30 -13.74 0.31
CA PRO A 49 -2.32 -12.86 0.87
C PRO A 49 -2.89 -13.39 2.18
N VAL A 50 -2.96 -12.53 3.19
CA VAL A 50 -3.59 -12.86 4.47
C VAL A 50 -5.12 -12.69 4.39
N ALA A 51 -5.85 -13.37 5.28
CA ALA A 51 -7.30 -13.21 5.37
C ALA A 51 -7.69 -11.82 5.92
N VAL A 52 -8.93 -11.41 5.66
CA VAL A 52 -9.54 -10.20 6.24
C VAL A 52 -9.39 -10.21 7.77
N GLY A 53 -8.99 -9.08 8.36
CA GLY A 53 -8.73 -8.89 9.78
C GLY A 53 -7.39 -9.47 10.28
N VAL A 54 -6.65 -10.21 9.46
CA VAL A 54 -5.32 -10.74 9.82
C VAL A 54 -4.25 -9.75 9.41
N LYS A 55 -3.32 -9.45 10.32
CA LYS A 55 -2.19 -8.55 10.02
C LYS A 55 -1.18 -9.22 9.10
N GLY A 56 -0.67 -8.46 8.14
CA GLY A 56 0.46 -8.83 7.28
C GLY A 56 1.26 -7.61 6.86
N ASP A 57 2.38 -7.85 6.18
CA ASP A 57 3.22 -6.81 5.60
C ASP A 57 2.49 -6.14 4.43
N ILE A 58 2.52 -4.80 4.38
CA ILE A 58 1.97 -4.03 3.26
C ILE A 58 2.99 -3.97 2.12
N TYR A 59 2.52 -4.32 0.93
CA TYR A 59 3.24 -4.15 -0.34
C TYR A 59 2.41 -3.29 -1.29
N ILE A 60 3.09 -2.41 -2.03
CA ILE A 60 2.44 -1.49 -2.97
C ILE A 60 2.93 -1.77 -4.37
N GLY A 61 2.02 -1.94 -5.33
CA GLY A 61 2.31 -2.06 -6.76
C GLY A 61 1.65 -0.95 -7.57
N GLY A 62 1.95 -0.91 -8.86
CA GLY A 62 1.29 -0.02 -9.82
C GLY A 62 2.16 1.14 -10.30
N SER A 63 1.53 2.12 -10.95
CA SER A 63 2.24 3.18 -11.68
C SER A 63 2.94 4.20 -10.78
N GLY A 64 2.53 4.31 -9.51
CA GLY A 64 3.14 5.22 -8.53
C GLY A 64 4.51 4.76 -8.01
N LEU A 65 4.98 3.57 -8.38
CA LEU A 65 6.29 3.11 -7.95
C LEU A 65 7.42 3.96 -8.52
N THR A 66 8.29 4.43 -7.64
CA THR A 66 9.54 5.09 -8.05
C THR A 66 10.50 4.10 -8.71
N ARG A 67 11.55 4.64 -9.36
CA ARG A 67 12.58 3.80 -10.01
C ARG A 67 13.36 2.97 -9.00
N GLY A 68 13.63 3.53 -7.83
CA GLY A 68 14.43 2.94 -6.77
C GLY A 68 15.28 4.00 -6.07
N TYR A 69 16.25 3.54 -5.27
CA TYR A 69 17.18 4.40 -4.55
C TYR A 69 18.37 4.77 -5.44
N LEU A 70 18.68 6.07 -5.53
CA LEU A 70 19.79 6.58 -6.31
C LEU A 70 21.11 5.97 -5.83
N ASN A 71 21.89 5.42 -6.76
CA ASN A 71 23.20 4.78 -6.50
C ASN A 71 23.17 3.64 -5.46
N ASN A 72 22.00 3.05 -5.20
CA ASN A 72 21.87 1.94 -4.25
C ASN A 72 21.03 0.80 -4.85
N PRO A 73 21.60 0.04 -5.81
CA PRO A 73 20.90 -1.06 -6.48
C PRO A 73 20.55 -2.21 -5.53
N LEU A 74 21.38 -2.45 -4.50
CA LEU A 74 21.14 -3.52 -3.52
C LEU A 74 19.87 -3.24 -2.72
N LEU A 75 19.77 -2.06 -2.10
CA LEU A 75 18.56 -1.67 -1.36
C LEU A 75 17.35 -1.56 -2.29
N THR A 76 17.55 -1.12 -3.53
CA THR A 76 16.46 -1.11 -4.53
C THR A 76 15.93 -2.52 -4.78
N SER A 77 16.79 -3.51 -4.99
CA SER A 77 16.35 -4.90 -5.19
C SER A 77 15.74 -5.53 -3.94
N GLU A 78 16.18 -5.10 -2.75
CA GLU A 78 15.62 -5.58 -1.47
C GLU A 78 14.20 -5.04 -1.24
N LYS A 79 13.96 -3.76 -1.55
CA LYS A 79 12.68 -3.09 -1.29
C LYS A 79 11.69 -3.19 -2.44
N PHE A 80 12.16 -3.15 -3.69
CA PHE A 80 11.33 -3.25 -4.90
C PHE A 80 11.44 -4.66 -5.48
N VAL A 81 10.61 -5.56 -4.94
CA VAL A 81 10.63 -6.99 -5.25
C VAL A 81 9.72 -7.32 -6.44
N VAL A 82 9.88 -8.54 -6.99
CA VAL A 82 9.00 -9.07 -8.04
C VAL A 82 7.57 -9.15 -7.51
N ASN A 83 6.60 -8.68 -8.31
CA ASN A 83 5.19 -8.83 -7.98
C ASN A 83 4.66 -10.18 -8.53
N PRO A 84 4.31 -11.16 -7.67
CA PRO A 84 3.79 -12.45 -8.14
C PRO A 84 2.35 -12.37 -8.68
N PHE A 85 1.66 -11.24 -8.48
CA PHE A 85 0.27 -11.01 -8.89
C PHE A 85 0.14 -10.21 -10.19
N ALA A 86 1.24 -9.70 -10.74
CA ALA A 86 1.25 -8.93 -11.98
C ALA A 86 2.45 -9.33 -12.85
N GLU A 87 2.18 -9.80 -14.07
CA GLU A 87 3.22 -10.25 -15.00
C GLU A 87 4.21 -9.11 -15.31
N GLY A 88 5.51 -9.37 -15.07
CA GLY A 88 6.57 -8.38 -15.25
C GLY A 88 6.52 -7.19 -14.27
N GLY A 89 5.63 -7.21 -13.28
CA GLY A 89 5.44 -6.14 -12.31
C GLY A 89 6.46 -6.16 -11.16
N ARG A 90 6.58 -5.01 -10.48
CA ARG A 90 7.28 -4.87 -9.19
C ARG A 90 6.30 -4.45 -8.11
N MET A 91 6.67 -4.70 -6.86
CA MET A 91 6.00 -4.14 -5.68
C MET A 91 7.03 -3.64 -4.67
N TYR A 92 6.71 -2.56 -3.97
CA TYR A 92 7.52 -1.97 -2.91
C TYR A 92 7.10 -2.56 -1.56
N LYS A 93 8.06 -3.11 -0.80
CA LYS A 93 7.88 -3.56 0.59
C LYS A 93 7.99 -2.36 1.53
N THR A 94 6.86 -1.91 2.08
CA THR A 94 6.83 -0.69 2.90
C THR A 94 7.55 -0.87 4.25
N GLY A 95 7.43 -2.07 4.82
CA GLY A 95 7.86 -2.36 6.19
C GLY A 95 6.78 -2.10 7.24
N ASP A 96 5.61 -1.64 6.82
CA ASP A 96 4.43 -1.45 7.66
C ASP A 96 3.59 -2.71 7.73
N LEU A 97 2.90 -2.91 8.85
CA LEU A 97 1.87 -3.93 9.01
C LEU A 97 0.50 -3.32 8.81
N GLY A 98 -0.37 -4.03 8.11
CA GLY A 98 -1.78 -3.66 7.97
C GLY A 98 -2.69 -4.87 7.90
N CYS A 99 -3.99 -4.63 7.85
CA CYS A 99 -4.99 -5.63 7.53
C CYS A 99 -6.12 -5.04 6.69
N TRP A 100 -6.85 -5.92 5.99
CA TRP A 100 -8.09 -5.53 5.33
C TRP A 100 -9.25 -5.64 6.33
N ASP A 101 -10.15 -4.66 6.33
CA ASP A 101 -11.47 -4.78 6.94
C ASP A 101 -12.46 -5.49 5.98
N ALA A 102 -13.68 -5.74 6.46
CA ALA A 102 -14.72 -6.42 5.70
C ALA A 102 -15.26 -5.61 4.51
N ASP A 103 -15.09 -4.29 4.52
CA ASP A 103 -15.51 -3.37 3.46
C ASP A 103 -14.39 -3.12 2.43
N GLY A 104 -13.23 -3.75 2.64
CA GLY A 104 -12.05 -3.65 1.80
C GLY A 104 -11.25 -2.37 2.00
N ASN A 105 -11.35 -1.71 3.16
CA ASN A 105 -10.40 -0.67 3.56
C ASN A 105 -9.18 -1.31 4.24
N SER A 106 -8.01 -0.72 4.03
CA SER A 106 -6.81 -1.06 4.77
C SER A 106 -6.72 -0.25 6.06
N ASP A 107 -6.23 -0.90 7.11
CA ASP A 107 -5.78 -0.29 8.37
C ASP A 107 -4.26 -0.31 8.49
#